data_AF-A0A329SB76-F1
#
_entry.id   AF-A0A329SB76-F1
#
_cell.length_a   1.000
_cell.length_b   1.000
_cell.length_c   1.000
_cell.angle_alpha   90.00
_cell.angle_beta   90.00
_cell.angle_gamma   90.00
#
_symmetry.space_group_name_H-M   'P 1'
#
loop_
_entity.id
_entity.type
_entity.pdbx_description
1 polymer ?
#
loop_
_entity_poly.entity_id
_entity_poly.type
_entity_poly.pdbx_seq_one_letter_code
_entity_poly.pdbx_strand_id
1 'polypeptide(L)'
;MANSYTTERKQDIVAQVQAGTAVVAVTAATGVHERTIRKWVGAAKEGRSLSASRPGSKTFFPEAAEHHLYDWIVGLQLVGHPVGRSVIIRKAQEVALLGCGTSMGEDWYRRFKERFPDLVGRSAQSLSLK
;
A
#
# COMPACT_ATOMS: atom_id res chain seq x y z
N MET A 1 21.64 -5.31 15.31
CA MET A 1 21.23 -3.90 15.43
C MET A 1 20.66 -3.46 14.09
N ALA A 2 19.36 -3.18 14.01
CA ALA A 2 18.71 -2.81 12.75
C ALA A 2 19.11 -1.38 12.39
N ASN A 3 20.06 -1.23 11.46
CA ASN A 3 20.57 0.05 10.98
C ASN A 3 19.53 0.68 10.04
N SER A 4 18.39 1.12 10.57
CA SER A 4 17.35 1.77 9.79
C SER A 4 17.80 3.19 9.48
N TYR A 5 18.27 3.42 8.26
CA TYR A 5 18.57 4.76 7.78
C TYR A 5 17.27 5.57 7.69
N THR A 6 17.18 6.65 8.48
CA THR A 6 16.08 7.61 8.40
C THR A 6 16.01 8.23 7.01
N THR A 7 14.80 8.64 6.60
CA THR A 7 14.57 9.28 5.30
C THR A 7 15.38 10.55 5.12
N GLU A 8 15.45 11.38 6.16
CA GLU A 8 16.23 12.62 6.20
C GLU A 8 17.71 12.33 5.92
N ARG A 9 18.29 11.36 6.65
CA ARG A 9 19.69 10.97 6.46
C ARG A 9 19.98 10.46 5.04
N LYS A 10 19.03 9.78 4.39
CA LYS A 10 19.18 9.36 2.99
C LYS A 10 19.17 10.56 2.04
N GLN A 11 18.29 11.53 2.28
CA GLN A 11 18.16 12.73 1.46
C GLN A 11 19.42 13.60 1.55
N ASP A 12 19.97 13.81 2.76
CA ASP A 12 21.21 14.56 2.96
C ASP A 12 22.39 13.93 2.21
N ILE A 13 22.51 12.60 2.29
CA ILE A 13 23.56 11.83 1.61
C ILE A 13 23.42 11.95 0.08
N VAL A 14 22.20 11.87 -0.43
CA VAL A 14 21.94 12.04 -1.86
C VAL A 14 22.24 13.47 -2.31
N ALA A 15 21.86 14.48 -1.52
CA ALA A 15 22.11 15.88 -1.80
C ALA A 15 23.61 16.19 -1.86
N GLN A 16 24.42 15.63 -0.95
CA GLN A 16 25.88 15.79 -0.96
C GLN A 16 26.52 15.22 -2.24
N VAL A 17 26.05 14.06 -2.71
CA VAL A 17 26.55 13.44 -3.94
C VAL A 17 26.07 14.23 -5.17
N GLN A 18 24.83 14.73 -5.17
CA GLN A 18 24.31 15.58 -6.25
C GLN A 18 25.01 16.95 -6.32
N ALA A 19 25.45 17.49 -5.18
CA ALA A 19 26.26 18.70 -5.10
C ALA A 19 27.72 18.51 -5.58
N GLY A 20 28.11 17.29 -5.98
CA GLY A 20 29.42 16.99 -6.56
C GLY A 20 30.41 16.33 -5.61
N THR A 21 30.00 15.97 -4.38
CA THR A 21 30.90 15.27 -3.45
C THR A 21 31.15 13.83 -3.92
N ALA A 22 32.41 13.40 -3.93
CA ALA A 22 32.77 12.04 -4.32
C ALA A 22 32.14 10.99 -3.39
N VAL A 23 31.56 9.93 -3.96
CA VAL A 23 30.87 8.86 -3.20
C VAL A 23 31.79 8.19 -2.17
N VAL A 24 33.09 8.12 -2.44
CA VAL A 24 34.10 7.58 -1.51
C VAL A 24 34.23 8.46 -0.26
N ALA A 25 34.22 9.79 -0.41
CA ALA A 25 34.26 10.73 0.70
C ALA A 25 32.99 10.65 1.56
N VAL A 26 31.81 10.53 0.91
CA VAL A 26 30.53 10.36 1.60
C VAL A 26 30.47 9.01 2.32
N THR A 27 31.04 7.95 1.75
CA THR A 27 31.15 6.63 2.40
C THR A 27 31.98 6.72 3.68
N ALA A 28 33.14 7.38 3.62
CA ALA A 28 34.01 7.59 4.78
C ALA A 28 33.35 8.44 5.87
N ALA A 29 32.64 9.51 5.49
CA ALA A 29 31.99 10.42 6.44
C ALA A 29 30.75 9.80 7.11
N THR A 30 29.99 8.98 6.39
CA THR A 30 28.68 8.51 6.85
C THR A 30 28.68 7.06 7.35
N GLY A 31 29.72 6.30 7.03
CA GLY A 31 29.81 4.85 7.26
C GLY A 31 28.88 4.03 6.36
N VAL A 32 28.20 4.66 5.39
CA VAL A 32 27.27 3.97 4.48
C VAL A 32 28.05 3.42 3.29
N HIS A 33 27.93 2.12 3.05
CA HIS A 33 28.61 1.47 1.93
C HIS A 33 28.25 2.12 0.58
N GLU A 34 29.26 2.32 -0.27
CA GLU A 34 29.14 2.92 -1.60
C GLU A 34 27.98 2.37 -2.45
N ARG A 35 27.74 1.05 -2.43
CA ARG A 35 26.63 0.40 -3.16
C ARG A 35 25.26 0.98 -2.75
N THR A 36 25.08 1.27 -1.47
CA THR A 36 23.84 1.82 -0.92
C THR A 36 23.67 3.27 -1.32
N ILE A 37 24.75 4.06 -1.29
CA ILE A 37 24.73 5.47 -1.73
C ILE A 37 24.34 5.54 -3.22
N ARG A 38 24.99 4.73 -4.07
CA ARG A 38 24.66 4.68 -5.51
C ARG A 38 23.20 4.26 -5.75
N LYS A 39 22.67 3.32 -4.97
CA LYS A 39 21.25 2.92 -5.03
C LYS A 39 20.32 4.08 -4.71
N TRP A 40 20.59 4.87 -3.67
CA TRP A 40 19.77 6.02 -3.31
C TRP A 40 19.86 7.13 -4.35
N VAL A 41 21.06 7.42 -4.87
CA VAL A 41 21.24 8.40 -5.94
C VAL A 41 20.49 7.98 -7.21
N GLY A 42 20.52 6.69 -7.57
CA GLY A 42 19.75 6.14 -8.69
C GLY A 42 18.24 6.32 -8.48
N ALA A 43 17.72 5.93 -7.32
CA ALA A 43 16.30 6.09 -6.98
C ALA A 43 15.86 7.56 -7.02
N ALA A 44 16.71 8.48 -6.52
CA ALA A 44 16.43 9.92 -6.57
C ALA A 44 16.42 10.47 -8.01
N LYS A 45 17.32 10.01 -8.88
CA LYS A 45 17.32 10.37 -10.32
C LYS A 45 16.06 9.89 -11.05
N GLU A 46 15.53 8.73 -10.65
CA GLU A 46 14.28 8.17 -11.19
C GLU A 46 13.03 8.81 -10.56
N GLY A 47 13.17 9.79 -9.65
CA GLY A 47 12.06 10.40 -8.92
C GLY A 47 11.35 9.46 -7.93
N ARG A 48 11.96 8.30 -7.60
CA ARG A 48 11.39 7.34 -6.65
C ARG A 48 11.64 7.80 -5.22
N SER A 49 10.65 7.61 -4.36
CA SER A 49 10.77 7.92 -2.93
C SER A 49 11.91 7.10 -2.28
N LEU A 50 12.74 7.78 -1.49
CA LEU A 50 13.78 7.16 -0.66
C LEU A 50 13.22 6.61 0.67
N SER A 51 11.93 6.84 0.94
CA SER A 51 11.25 6.25 2.07
C SER A 51 11.26 4.73 1.96
N ALA A 52 11.47 4.07 3.10
CA ALA A 52 11.36 2.62 3.20
C ALA A 52 9.88 2.22 3.18
N SER A 53 9.12 2.64 2.16
CA SER A 53 7.79 2.10 1.98
C SER A 53 7.96 0.74 1.34
N ARG A 54 7.71 -0.31 2.12
CA ARG A 54 7.57 -1.65 1.58
C ARG A 54 6.47 -1.58 0.51
N PRO A 55 6.71 -2.03 -0.74
CA PRO A 55 5.61 -2.20 -1.68
C PRO A 55 4.50 -2.96 -0.95
N GLY A 56 3.30 -2.38 -0.92
CA GLY A 56 2.15 -3.00 -0.25
C GLY A 56 2.01 -4.44 -0.73
N SER A 57 1.42 -5.31 0.09
CA SER A 57 1.11 -6.67 -0.33
C SER A 57 0.43 -6.63 -1.69
N LYS A 58 0.96 -7.37 -2.68
CA LYS A 58 0.35 -7.53 -4.00
C LYS A 58 -1.15 -7.80 -3.80
N THR A 59 -1.99 -7.00 -4.44
CA THR A 59 -3.45 -7.18 -4.39
C THR A 59 -3.76 -8.54 -5.02
N PHE A 60 -4.67 -9.30 -4.40
CA PHE A 60 -5.13 -10.56 -4.98
C PHE A 60 -5.94 -10.30 -6.24
N PHE A 61 -6.76 -9.25 -6.21
CA PHE A 61 -7.49 -8.76 -7.36
C PHE A 61 -6.72 -7.68 -8.12
N PRO A 62 -7.00 -7.52 -9.42
CA PRO A 62 -6.81 -6.24 -10.10
C PRO A 62 -7.54 -5.12 -9.34
N GLU A 63 -6.95 -3.94 -9.31
CA GLU A 63 -7.49 -2.79 -8.57
C GLU A 63 -8.94 -2.47 -8.93
N ALA A 64 -9.30 -2.56 -10.22
CA ALA A 64 -10.66 -2.31 -10.69
C ALA A 64 -11.70 -3.30 -10.09
N ALA A 65 -11.35 -4.57 -9.97
CA ALA A 65 -12.25 -5.58 -9.41
C ALA A 65 -12.47 -5.38 -7.90
N GLU A 66 -11.43 -4.95 -7.17
CA GLU A 66 -11.55 -4.57 -5.76
C GLU A 66 -12.43 -3.34 -5.55
N HIS A 67 -12.33 -2.33 -6.42
CA HIS A 67 -13.19 -1.15 -6.37
C HIS A 67 -14.66 -1.48 -6.70
N HIS A 68 -14.93 -2.33 -7.69
CA HIS A 68 -16.31 -2.77 -7.96
C HIS A 68 -16.93 -3.53 -6.78
N LEU A 69 -16.14 -4.34 -6.07
CA LEU A 69 -16.60 -4.99 -4.83
C LEU A 69 -16.89 -3.95 -3.74
N TYR A 70 -16.07 -2.91 -3.61
CA TYR A 70 -16.31 -1.80 -2.70
C TYR A 70 -17.61 -1.05 -3.05
N ASP A 71 -17.80 -0.65 -4.30
CA ASP A 71 -19.00 0.08 -4.76
C ASP A 71 -20.28 -0.74 -4.53
N TRP A 72 -20.21 -2.05 -4.76
CA TRP A 72 -21.32 -2.95 -4.48
C TRP A 72 -21.68 -2.99 -2.99
N ILE A 73 -20.70 -3.03 -2.09
CA ILE A 73 -20.92 -2.99 -0.63
C ILE A 73 -21.54 -1.64 -0.23
N VAL A 74 -20.99 -0.54 -0.73
CA VAL A 74 -21.50 0.81 -0.43
C VAL A 74 -22.92 0.98 -0.95
N GLY A 75 -23.22 0.52 -2.17
CA GLY A 75 -24.56 0.56 -2.75
C GLY A 75 -25.58 -0.17 -1.87
N LEU A 76 -25.23 -1.35 -1.35
CA LEU A 76 -26.11 -2.09 -0.43
C LEU A 76 -26.29 -1.40 0.92
N GLN A 77 -25.25 -0.76 1.45
CA GLN A 77 -25.37 0.06 2.66
C GLN A 77 -26.31 1.26 2.44
N LEU A 78 -26.22 1.94 1.29
CA LEU A 78 -27.06 3.09 0.96
C LEU A 78 -28.54 2.72 0.81
N VAL A 79 -28.84 1.52 0.32
CA VAL A 79 -30.22 1.00 0.20
C VAL A 79 -30.73 0.43 1.54
N GLY A 80 -29.93 0.50 2.62
CA GLY A 80 -30.34 0.05 3.95
C GLY A 80 -30.18 -1.46 4.18
N HIS A 81 -29.41 -2.15 3.35
CA HIS A 81 -29.14 -3.59 3.44
C HIS A 81 -27.64 -3.86 3.67
N PRO A 82 -27.09 -3.56 4.87
CA PRO A 82 -25.67 -3.78 5.14
C PRO A 82 -25.31 -5.27 5.03
N VAL A 83 -24.24 -5.55 4.27
CA VAL A 83 -23.74 -6.92 4.08
C VAL A 83 -22.70 -7.29 5.13
N GLY A 84 -22.86 -8.47 5.73
CA GLY A 84 -21.91 -9.03 6.69
C GLY A 84 -20.67 -9.64 6.03
N ARG A 85 -19.62 -9.85 6.83
CA ARG A 85 -18.33 -10.44 6.41
C ARG A 85 -18.49 -11.67 5.51
N SER A 86 -19.32 -12.63 5.91
CA SER A 86 -19.48 -13.90 5.20
C SER A 86 -20.03 -13.72 3.78
N VAL A 87 -20.96 -12.77 3.61
CA VAL A 87 -21.57 -12.44 2.31
C VAL A 87 -20.55 -11.76 1.41
N ILE A 88 -19.76 -10.84 1.96
CA ILE A 88 -18.67 -10.16 1.23
C ILE A 88 -17.62 -11.16 0.77
N ILE A 89 -17.18 -12.06 1.65
CA ILE A 89 -16.20 -13.10 1.30
C ILE A 89 -16.74 -14.01 0.21
N ARG A 90 -18.00 -14.47 0.33
CA ARG A 90 -18.62 -15.31 -0.70
C ARG A 90 -18.68 -14.59 -2.04
N LYS A 91 -19.10 -13.32 -2.05
CA LYS A 91 -19.15 -12.54 -3.30
C LYS A 91 -17.78 -12.34 -3.92
N ALA A 92 -16.78 -12.03 -3.10
CA ALA A 92 -15.40 -11.90 -3.56
C ALA A 92 -14.87 -13.24 -4.10
N GLN A 93 -15.20 -14.38 -3.48
CA GLN A 93 -14.84 -15.70 -4.00
C GLN A 93 -15.47 -15.97 -5.38
N GLU A 94 -16.75 -15.63 -5.58
CA GLU A 94 -17.40 -15.74 -6.89
C GLU A 94 -16.66 -14.89 -7.94
N VAL A 95 -16.34 -13.65 -7.62
CA VAL A 95 -15.59 -12.74 -8.51
C VAL A 95 -14.18 -13.27 -8.78
N ALA A 96 -13.51 -13.86 -7.79
CA ALA A 96 -12.18 -14.45 -7.93
C ALA A 96 -12.18 -15.67 -8.86
N LEU A 97 -13.16 -16.56 -8.71
CA LEU A 97 -13.29 -17.74 -9.55
C LEU A 97 -13.59 -17.34 -11.01
N LEU A 98 -14.45 -16.35 -11.22
CA LEU A 98 -14.83 -15.89 -12.56
C LEU A 98 -13.74 -15.03 -13.23
N GLY A 99 -13.11 -14.13 -12.48
CA GLY A 99 -12.17 -13.14 -13.01
C GLY A 99 -10.70 -13.57 -12.98
N CYS A 100 -10.31 -14.40 -12.00
CA CYS A 100 -8.91 -14.79 -11.76
C CYS A 100 -8.69 -16.30 -11.84
N GLY A 101 -9.74 -17.12 -12.01
CA GLY A 101 -9.65 -18.58 -12.09
C GLY A 101 -9.09 -19.27 -10.83
N THR A 102 -9.01 -18.56 -9.71
CA THR A 102 -8.36 -19.04 -8.48
C THR A 102 -9.16 -18.64 -7.25
N SER A 103 -9.09 -19.47 -6.20
CA SER A 103 -9.73 -19.17 -4.92
C SER A 103 -8.90 -18.17 -4.12
N MET A 104 -9.63 -17.31 -3.40
CA MET A 104 -9.05 -16.26 -2.60
C MET A 104 -8.61 -16.79 -1.22
N GLY A 105 -7.46 -16.32 -0.74
CA GLY A 105 -6.95 -16.70 0.59
C GLY A 105 -7.79 -16.15 1.74
N GLU A 106 -7.76 -16.85 2.88
CA GLU A 106 -8.54 -16.54 4.09
C GLU A 106 -8.30 -15.12 4.63
N ASP A 107 -7.07 -14.64 4.50
CA ASP A 107 -6.62 -13.33 4.97
C ASP A 107 -7.04 -12.15 4.08
N TRP A 108 -7.66 -12.41 2.92
CA TRP A 108 -8.01 -11.34 1.98
C TRP A 108 -8.94 -10.31 2.60
N TYR A 109 -9.97 -10.74 3.33
CA TYR A 109 -10.95 -9.81 3.89
C TYR A 109 -10.31 -8.82 4.89
N ARG A 110 -9.30 -9.28 5.64
CA ARG A 110 -8.53 -8.41 6.54
C ARG A 110 -7.82 -7.33 5.74
N ARG A 111 -7.08 -7.71 4.69
CA ARG A 111 -6.33 -6.78 3.82
C ARG A 111 -7.25 -5.85 3.03
N PHE A 112 -8.43 -6.34 2.62
CA PHE A 112 -9.43 -5.54 1.92
C PHE A 112 -9.92 -4.39 2.82
N LYS A 113 -10.23 -4.65 4.10
CA LYS A 113 -10.61 -3.59 5.04
C LYS A 113 -9.48 -2.61 5.35
N GLU A 114 -8.23 -3.09 5.40
CA GLU A 114 -7.06 -2.21 5.58
C GLU A 114 -6.91 -1.23 4.41
N ARG A 115 -7.29 -1.64 3.19
CA ARG A 115 -7.30 -0.79 1.99
C ARG A 115 -8.50 0.15 1.91
N PHE A 116 -9.67 -0.29 2.40
CA PHE A 116 -10.91 0.48 2.40
C PHE A 116 -11.41 0.73 3.83
N PRO A 117 -10.72 1.60 4.61
CA PRO A 117 -11.08 1.87 6.00
C PRO A 117 -12.49 2.48 6.15
N ASP A 118 -12.98 3.16 5.11
CA ASP A 118 -14.32 3.76 5.06
C ASP A 118 -15.44 2.74 5.26
N LEU A 119 -15.23 1.48 4.88
CA LEU A 119 -16.18 0.39 5.11
C LEU A 119 -16.33 0.02 6.58
N VAL A 120 -15.34 0.33 7.43
CA VAL A 120 -15.36 0.03 8.86
C VAL A 120 -16.12 1.10 9.65
N GLY A 121 -15.99 2.37 9.25
CA GLY A 121 -16.56 3.52 9.97
C GLY A 121 -18.06 3.76 9.73
N ARG A 122 -18.64 3.29 8.62
CA ARG A 122 -20.05 3.55 8.24
C ARG A 122 -21.05 2.49 8.75
N SER A 123 -20.71 1.79 9.83
CA SER A 123 -21.55 0.72 10.39
C SER A 123 -22.75 1.20 11.19
N ALA A 124 -23.00 2.51 11.39
CA ALA A 124 -24.11 2.98 12.22
C ALA A 124 -24.61 4.42 11.96
N GLN A 125 -24.63 4.94 10.74
CA GLN A 125 -25.45 6.13 10.47
C GLN A 125 -26.77 5.69 9.86
N SER A 126 -27.73 5.42 10.76
CA SER A 126 -29.15 5.49 10.44
C SER A 126 -29.38 6.85 9.78
N LEU A 127 -29.55 6.85 8.46
CA LEU A 127 -30.07 8.01 7.75
C LEU A 127 -31.51 8.17 8.22
N SER A 128 -31.69 8.95 9.28
CA SER A 128 -33.00 9.49 9.64
C SER A 128 -33.38 10.45 8.51
N LEU A 129 -34.08 9.89 7.51
CA LEU A 129 -34.76 10.65 6.48
C LEU A 129 -35.83 11.50 7.18
N LYS A 130 -35.65 12.82 7.12
CA LYS A 130 -36.68 13.81 7.43
C LYS A 130 -37.66 13.94 6.26
#